data_AF-A0A7C1GEU4-F1
#
_entry.id   AF-A0A7C1GEU4-F1
#
_cell.length_a   1.000
_cell.length_b   1.000
_cell.length_c   1.000
_cell.angle_alpha   90.00
_cell.angle_beta   90.00
_cell.angle_gamma   90.00
#
_symmetry.space_group_name_H-M   'P 1'
#
loop_
_entity.id
_entity.type
_entity.pdbx_description
1 polymer ?
#
loop_
_entity_poly.entity_id
_entity_poly.type
_entity_poly.pdbx_seq_one_letter_code
_entity_poly.pdbx_strand_id
1 'polypeptide(L)'
;MSFTGYVKNTIAAVVPAVLVLGAVAYTLGYGDITVGLLIGSTGGIAKCCVMSYAAVAGSGRVMSFVIRYLIIGVVFVGGILISMHAFFASIAGVLLVQVIFVSDQVRANRTEEVG
;
A
#
# COMPACT_ATOMS: atom_id res chain seq x y z
N MET A 1 -16.25 -4.82 11.48
CA MET A 1 -15.83 -5.56 10.23
C MET A 1 -14.60 -6.40 10.53
N SER A 2 -14.43 -7.61 9.96
CA SER A 2 -13.28 -8.46 10.31
C SER A 2 -11.97 -7.89 9.75
N PHE A 3 -10.87 -8.15 10.45
CA PHE A 3 -9.52 -7.68 10.11
C PHE A 3 -9.14 -8.00 8.64
N THR A 4 -9.40 -9.22 8.21
CA THR A 4 -9.18 -9.70 6.83
C THR A 4 -10.04 -8.95 5.80
N GLY A 5 -11.20 -8.42 6.22
CA GLY A 5 -12.05 -7.56 5.42
C GLY A 5 -11.35 -6.27 4.98
N TYR A 6 -10.63 -5.61 5.88
CA TYR A 6 -9.91 -4.36 5.58
C TYR A 6 -8.84 -4.54 4.51
N VAL A 7 -8.04 -5.60 4.63
CA VAL A 7 -6.99 -5.92 3.65
C VAL A 7 -7.61 -6.26 2.30
N LYS A 8 -8.67 -7.08 2.30
CA LYS A 8 -9.37 -7.46 1.06
C LYS A 8 -9.95 -6.23 0.35
N ASN A 9 -10.64 -5.35 1.07
CA ASN A 9 -11.19 -4.12 0.51
C ASN A 9 -10.10 -3.21 -0.03
N THR A 10 -9.01 -3.05 0.72
CA THR A 10 -7.86 -2.25 0.29
C THR A 10 -7.27 -2.78 -1.02
N ILE A 11 -7.02 -4.09 -1.11
CA ILE A 11 -6.51 -4.72 -2.34
C ILE A 11 -7.51 -4.55 -3.49
N ALA A 12 -8.80 -4.80 -3.24
CA ALA A 12 -9.85 -4.70 -4.25
C ALA A 12 -10.00 -3.28 -4.81
N ALA A 13 -9.74 -2.24 -4.01
CA ALA A 13 -9.78 -0.84 -4.45
C ALA A 13 -8.45 -0.41 -5.12
N VAL A 14 -7.31 -0.79 -4.53
CA VAL A 14 -5.97 -0.37 -5.00
C VAL A 14 -5.61 -1.01 -6.32
N VAL A 15 -5.81 -2.34 -6.48
CA VAL A 15 -5.30 -3.08 -7.64
C VAL A 15 -5.88 -2.52 -8.95
N PRO A 16 -7.21 -2.33 -9.11
CA PRO A 16 -7.76 -1.75 -10.33
C PRO A 16 -7.25 -0.33 -10.59
N ALA A 17 -7.18 0.51 -9.55
CA ALA A 17 -6.71 1.89 -9.69
C ALA A 17 -5.26 1.95 -10.17
N VAL A 18 -4.39 1.13 -9.58
CA VAL A 18 -2.97 1.04 -9.93
C VAL A 18 -2.77 0.49 -11.34
N LEU A 19 -3.55 -0.51 -11.75
CA LEU A 19 -3.47 -1.06 -13.11
C LEU A 19 -3.91 -0.04 -14.16
N VAL A 20 -4.99 0.69 -13.91
CA VAL A 20 -5.47 1.75 -14.82
C VAL A 20 -4.44 2.87 -14.92
N LEU A 21 -3.96 3.39 -13.79
CA LEU A 21 -2.95 4.45 -13.76
C LEU A 21 -1.63 4.00 -14.41
N GLY A 22 -1.22 2.75 -14.17
CA GLY A 22 -0.04 2.15 -14.79
C GLY A 22 -0.19 2.00 -16.30
N ALA A 23 -1.34 1.54 -16.79
CA ALA A 23 -1.61 1.43 -18.22
C ALA A 23 -1.60 2.81 -18.91
N VAL A 24 -2.18 3.83 -18.27
CA VAL A 24 -2.14 5.22 -18.76
C VAL A 24 -0.70 5.73 -18.81
N ALA A 25 0.07 5.58 -17.72
CA ALA A 25 1.46 6.01 -17.69
C ALA A 25 2.31 5.30 -18.77
N TYR A 26 2.11 3.99 -18.94
CA TYR A 26 2.81 3.19 -19.95
C TYR A 26 2.50 3.62 -21.37
N THR A 27 1.21 3.83 -21.70
CA THR A 27 0.78 4.27 -23.05
C THR A 27 1.27 5.67 -23.41
N LEU A 28 1.51 6.52 -22.42
CA LEU A 28 2.14 7.84 -22.59
C LEU A 28 3.68 7.79 -22.67
N GLY A 29 4.30 6.62 -22.57
CA GLY A 29 5.74 6.43 -22.65
C GLY A 29 6.48 6.55 -21.32
N TYR A 30 5.77 6.65 -20.18
CA TYR A 30 6.35 6.73 -18.84
C TYR A 30 6.49 5.35 -18.20
N GLY A 31 7.33 4.51 -18.78
CA GLY A 31 7.55 3.13 -18.33
C GLY A 31 8.14 3.05 -16.91
N ASP A 32 9.03 3.96 -16.55
CA ASP A 32 9.65 4.04 -15.22
C ASP A 32 8.63 4.44 -14.13
N ILE A 33 7.73 5.38 -14.41
CA ILE A 33 6.60 5.72 -13.53
C ILE A 33 5.70 4.52 -13.31
N THR A 34 5.40 3.77 -14.38
CA THR A 34 4.56 2.56 -14.30
C THR A 34 5.17 1.54 -13.34
N VAL A 35 6.46 1.26 -13.49
CA VAL A 35 7.16 0.31 -12.61
C VAL A 35 7.21 0.83 -11.17
N GLY A 36 7.51 2.12 -10.97
CA GLY A 36 7.51 2.74 -9.65
C GLY A 36 6.14 2.61 -8.96
N LEU A 37 5.06 2.89 -9.67
CA LEU A 37 3.70 2.77 -9.13
C LEU A 37 3.38 1.31 -8.70
N LEU A 38 3.79 0.32 -9.50
CA LEU A 38 3.61 -1.09 -9.18
C LEU A 38 4.41 -1.51 -7.93
N ILE A 39 5.68 -1.11 -7.85
CA ILE A 39 6.54 -1.41 -6.69
C ILE A 39 5.97 -0.76 -5.43
N GLY A 40 5.63 0.53 -5.51
CA GLY A 40 5.03 1.28 -4.40
C GLY A 40 3.76 0.66 -3.87
N SER A 41 2.84 0.32 -4.77
CA SER A 41 1.54 -0.25 -4.41
C SER A 41 1.67 -1.65 -3.82
N THR A 42 2.56 -2.47 -4.39
CA THR A 42 2.87 -3.80 -3.85
C THR A 42 3.46 -3.71 -2.45
N GLY A 43 4.41 -2.80 -2.24
CA GLY A 43 5.00 -2.53 -0.93
C GLY A 43 4.00 -1.99 0.09
N GLY A 44 3.10 -1.09 -0.34
CA GLY A 44 2.01 -0.59 0.47
C GLY A 44 1.08 -1.70 0.94
N ILE A 45 0.67 -2.61 0.03
CA ILE A 45 -0.17 -3.77 0.37
C ILE A 45 0.56 -4.68 1.34
N ALA A 46 1.82 -5.02 1.08
CA ALA A 46 2.62 -5.85 1.97
C ALA A 46 2.75 -5.24 3.38
N LYS A 47 3.00 -3.93 3.45
CA LYS A 47 3.04 -3.18 4.72
C LYS A 47 1.70 -3.29 5.46
N CYS A 48 0.57 -3.12 4.76
CA CYS A 48 -0.75 -3.31 5.35
C CYS A 48 -0.93 -4.75 5.85
N CYS A 49 -0.56 -5.78 5.08
CA CYS A 49 -0.62 -7.18 5.50
C CYS A 49 0.24 -7.50 6.73
N VAL A 50 1.39 -6.86 6.89
CA VAL A 50 2.23 -7.03 8.09
C VAL A 50 1.62 -6.33 9.30
N MET A 51 1.12 -5.10 9.11
CA MET A 51 0.39 -4.38 10.17
C MET A 51 -0.80 -5.19 10.66
N SER A 52 -1.45 -5.83 9.71
CA SER A 52 -2.60 -6.69 9.87
C SER A 52 -2.32 -7.95 10.66
N TYR A 53 -1.37 -8.73 10.18
CA TYR A 53 -0.92 -9.94 10.84
C TYR A 53 -0.48 -9.66 12.27
N ALA A 54 0.24 -8.56 12.48
CA ALA A 54 0.72 -8.20 13.80
C ALA A 54 -0.41 -7.90 14.81
N ALA A 55 -1.50 -7.29 14.33
CA ALA A 55 -2.67 -7.01 15.16
C ALA A 55 -3.42 -8.30 15.55
N VAL A 56 -3.52 -9.26 14.63
CA VAL A 56 -4.23 -10.54 14.86
C VAL A 56 -3.40 -11.52 15.67
N ALA A 57 -2.11 -11.68 15.34
CA ALA A 57 -1.22 -12.64 15.97
C ALA A 57 -0.67 -12.17 17.33
N GLY A 58 -1.02 -10.95 17.77
CA GLY A 58 -0.48 -10.36 19.00
C GLY A 58 1.03 -10.14 18.97
N SER A 59 1.64 -10.09 17.78
CA SER A 59 3.08 -9.89 17.67
C SER A 59 3.48 -8.54 18.26
N GLY A 60 4.63 -8.47 18.94
CA GLY A 60 5.09 -7.25 19.60
C GLY A 60 5.12 -6.04 18.66
N ARG A 61 4.62 -4.89 19.14
CA ARG A 61 4.52 -3.62 18.39
C ARG A 61 5.85 -3.24 17.72
N VAL A 62 6.97 -3.53 18.36
CA VAL A 62 8.34 -3.26 17.86
C VAL A 62 8.67 -4.08 16.61
N MET A 63 8.38 -5.39 16.60
CA MET A 63 8.66 -6.24 15.44
C MET A 63 7.82 -5.82 14.23
N SER A 64 6.54 -5.51 14.45
CA SER A 64 5.67 -5.00 13.39
C SER A 64 6.17 -3.65 12.86
N PHE A 65 6.64 -2.76 13.74
CA PHE A 65 7.24 -1.49 13.33
C PHE A 65 8.46 -1.72 12.43
N VAL A 66 9.43 -2.53 12.87
CA VAL A 66 10.67 -2.80 12.12
C VAL A 66 10.39 -3.34 10.72
N ILE A 67 9.50 -4.34 10.60
CA ILE A 67 9.19 -4.95 9.29
C ILE A 67 8.52 -3.94 8.35
N ARG A 68 7.61 -3.08 8.85
CA ARG A 68 6.95 -2.06 8.02
C ARG A 68 7.95 -1.07 7.43
N TYR A 69 8.92 -0.62 8.22
CA TYR A 69 9.93 0.32 7.76
C TYR A 69 10.97 -0.34 6.86
N LEU A 70 11.26 -1.62 7.08
CA LEU A 70 12.08 -2.41 6.15
C LEU A 70 11.44 -2.51 4.77
N ILE A 71 10.12 -2.80 4.70
CA ILE A 71 9.37 -2.82 3.43
C ILE A 71 9.45 -1.46 2.73
N ILE A 72 9.21 -0.36 3.47
CA ILE A 72 9.31 1.00 2.91
C ILE A 72 10.71 1.28 2.36
N GLY A 73 11.76 0.92 3.12
CA GLY A 73 13.14 1.07 2.69
C GLY A 73 13.43 0.33 1.39
N VAL A 74 13.02 -0.93 1.28
CA VAL A 74 13.20 -1.74 0.06
C VAL A 74 12.46 -1.13 -1.13
N VAL A 75 11.22 -0.67 -0.95
CA VAL A 75 10.42 -0.03 -2.00
C VAL A 75 11.10 1.25 -2.51
N PHE A 76 11.59 2.09 -1.60
CA PHE A 76 12.21 3.35 -1.95
C PHE A 76 13.57 3.17 -2.61
N VAL A 77 14.38 2.23 -2.12
CA VAL A 77 15.64 1.84 -2.77
C VAL A 77 15.37 1.22 -4.15
N GLY A 78 14.36 0.37 -4.28
CA GLY A 78 13.95 -0.18 -5.57
C GLY A 78 13.53 0.90 -6.57
N GLY A 79 12.73 1.88 -6.12
CA GLY A 79 12.30 3.01 -6.94
C GLY A 79 13.45 3.88 -7.42
N ILE A 80 14.36 4.28 -6.51
CA ILE A 80 15.48 5.17 -6.85
C ILE A 80 16.51 4.52 -7.78
N LEU A 81 16.71 3.19 -7.68
CA LEU A 81 17.59 2.44 -8.57
C LEU A 81 17.08 2.38 -10.02
N ILE A 82 15.79 2.62 -10.23
CA ILE A 82 15.18 2.70 -11.57
C ILE A 82 15.29 4.13 -12.10
N SER A 83 14.67 5.09 -11.40
CA SER A 83 14.73 6.52 -11.74
C SER A 83 14.17 7.39 -10.61
N MET A 84 14.43 8.70 -10.65
CA MET A 84 13.79 9.64 -9.72
C MET A 84 12.26 9.68 -9.88
N HIS A 85 11.73 9.50 -11.10
CA HIS A 85 10.28 9.46 -11.32
C HIS A 85 9.67 8.17 -10.75
N ALA A 86 10.35 7.04 -10.90
CA ALA A 86 9.93 5.77 -10.31
C ALA A 86 9.93 5.83 -8.77
N PHE A 87 10.87 6.55 -8.15
CA PHE A 87 10.87 6.81 -6.71
C PHE A 87 9.62 7.58 -6.26
N PHE A 88 9.29 8.71 -6.90
CA PHE A 88 8.08 9.46 -6.56
C PHE A 88 6.80 8.67 -6.82
N ALA A 89 6.75 7.91 -7.92
CA ALA A 89 5.62 7.02 -8.22
C ALA A 89 5.49 5.91 -7.16
N SER A 90 6.60 5.38 -6.67
CA SER A 90 6.63 4.41 -5.57
C SER A 90 6.08 5.00 -4.27
N ILE A 91 6.48 6.23 -3.93
CA ILE A 91 5.92 6.95 -2.76
C ILE A 91 4.42 7.13 -2.91
N ALA A 92 3.96 7.61 -4.08
CA ALA A 92 2.54 7.82 -4.35
C ALA A 92 1.75 6.51 -4.21
N GLY A 93 2.27 5.40 -4.73
CA GLY A 93 1.68 4.07 -4.58
C GLY A 93 1.54 3.66 -3.11
N VAL A 94 2.60 3.76 -2.30
CA VAL A 94 2.56 3.43 -0.86
C VAL A 94 1.52 4.28 -0.12
N LEU A 95 1.50 5.59 -0.37
CA LEU A 95 0.58 6.52 0.27
C LEU A 95 -0.87 6.24 -0.12
N LEU A 96 -1.14 5.95 -1.39
CA LEU A 96 -2.47 5.59 -1.88
C LEU A 96 -3.02 4.39 -1.10
N VAL A 97 -2.23 3.31 -0.98
CA VAL A 97 -2.64 2.11 -0.23
C VAL A 97 -2.92 2.46 1.23
N GLN A 98 -2.05 3.26 1.85
CA GLN A 98 -2.21 3.63 3.25
C GLN A 98 -3.47 4.46 3.50
N VAL A 99 -3.78 5.42 2.62
CA VAL A 99 -4.99 6.25 2.74
C VAL A 99 -6.25 5.39 2.60
N ILE A 100 -6.29 4.50 1.61
CA ILE A 100 -7.44 3.61 1.42
C ILE A 100 -7.62 2.70 2.64
N PHE A 101 -6.53 2.10 3.13
CA PHE A 101 -6.57 1.21 4.29
C PHE A 101 -7.09 1.93 5.54
N VAL A 102 -6.56 3.12 5.85
CA VAL A 102 -7.00 3.91 7.01
C VAL A 102 -8.45 4.38 6.85
N SER A 103 -8.85 4.77 5.64
CA SER A 103 -10.22 5.21 5.37
C SER A 103 -11.23 4.08 5.61
N ASP A 104 -10.90 2.85 5.22
CA ASP A 104 -11.75 1.68 5.44
C ASP A 104 -11.87 1.35 6.94
N GLN A 105 -10.77 1.46 7.70
CA GLN A 105 -10.79 1.31 9.16
C GLN A 105 -11.67 2.37 9.84
N VAL A 106 -11.53 3.65 9.46
CA VAL A 106 -12.33 4.74 10.02
C VAL A 106 -13.82 4.54 9.71
N ARG A 107 -14.14 4.15 8.48
CA ARG A 107 -15.54 3.90 8.07
C ARG A 107 -16.16 2.77 8.88
N ALA A 108 -15.44 1.68 9.09
CA ALA A 108 -15.95 0.55 9.85
C ALA A 108 -16.15 0.87 11.34
N ASN A 109 -15.22 1.61 11.96
CA ASN A 109 -15.38 2.06 13.34
C ASN A 109 -16.66 2.91 13.52
N ARG A 110 -16.95 3.81 12.58
CA ARG A 110 -18.18 4.63 12.64
C ARG A 110 -19.46 3.80 12.52
N THR A 111 -19.47 2.74 11.72
CA THR A 111 -20.64 1.85 11.63
C THR A 111 -20.87 1.03 12.90
N GLU A 112 -19.82 0.76 13.68
CA GLU A 112 -19.95 0.09 14.99
C GLU A 112 -20.44 1.04 16.10
N GLU A 113 -20.27 2.37 15.93
CA GLU A 113 -20.82 3.39 16.86
C GLU A 113 -22.32 3.70 16.61
N VAL A 114 -22.88 3.29 15.46
CA VAL A 114 -24.24 3.65 15.01
C VAL A 114 -25.22 2.47 15.08
N GLY A 115 -24.74 1.24 15.36
CA GLY A 115 -25.56 0.03 15.51
C GLY A 115 -25.68 -0.42 16.96
#